data_AF-A0A8J3IN49-F1
#
_entry.id   AF-A0A8J3IN49-F1
#
_cell.length_a   1.000
_cell.length_b   1.000
_cell.length_c   1.000
_cell.angle_alpha   90.00
_cell.angle_beta   90.00
_cell.angle_gamma   90.00
#
_symmetry.space_group_name_H-M   'P 1'
#
loop_
_entity.id
_entity.type
_entity.pdbx_description
1 polymer ?
#
loop_
_entity_poly.entity_id
_entity_poly.type
_entity_poly.pdbx_seq_one_letter_code
_entity_poly.pdbx_strand_id
1 'polypeptide(L)'
;MKLRKKSVFIGLVLMIVLAGSWFFFFQPISNPQGRTALRPGWKLIDALSGKGNTIIAGHQIVLPHLWGYALECSEGAVRLVLDGVNRQMELGQQPCSVPSLLTDVPQSIEYDLTPLTISTLSITAAPRTTWKIAFVQPEKPSALHLDPGWKGIMGMGSAGGPIEGEIGSFAPVQRIWGLVGVCMGRGTMTARLTPGEKLVTFPVCDGQPRLMVVRYSSPTRVHKVEVRPSSNSLLSTVVVVCVNEQRCGLAPESTELENHAPMTALGARCGCLPRLGHAPSVTRSGRSLLDEHRSLLQASVAGLYSIAHRSNTASIPLH
;
A
#
# COMPACT_ATOMS: atom_id res chain seq x y z
N MET A 1 -25.11 -64.32 14.60
CA MET A 1 -25.34 -63.18 13.68
C MET A 1 -25.35 -61.84 14.43
N LYS A 2 -24.20 -61.26 14.82
CA LYS A 2 -24.16 -59.94 15.49
C LYS A 2 -22.94 -59.07 15.15
N LEU A 3 -22.14 -59.49 14.18
CA LEU A 3 -20.87 -58.82 13.80
C LEU A 3 -20.92 -58.04 12.48
N ARG A 4 -21.99 -58.15 11.68
CA ARG A 4 -22.06 -57.46 10.36
C ARG A 4 -22.56 -56.02 10.40
N LYS A 5 -23.11 -55.52 11.52
CA LYS A 5 -23.67 -54.15 11.59
C LYS A 5 -22.63 -53.06 11.93
N LYS A 6 -21.47 -53.40 12.49
CA LYS A 6 -20.45 -52.40 12.89
C LYS A 6 -19.60 -51.90 11.72
N SER A 7 -19.36 -52.72 10.69
CA SER A 7 -18.54 -52.31 9.53
C SER A 7 -19.23 -51.30 8.61
N VAL A 8 -20.57 -51.31 8.55
CA VAL A 8 -21.31 -50.39 7.67
C VAL A 8 -21.25 -48.94 8.19
N PHE A 9 -21.26 -48.76 9.51
CA PHE A 9 -21.27 -47.42 10.12
C PHE A 9 -19.92 -46.71 9.98
N ILE A 10 -18.81 -47.45 10.09
CA ILE A 10 -17.45 -46.90 9.94
C ILE A 10 -17.22 -46.47 8.48
N GLY A 11 -17.67 -47.26 7.51
CA GLY A 11 -17.57 -46.89 6.09
C GLY A 11 -18.33 -45.61 5.74
N LEU A 12 -19.51 -45.40 6.34
CA LEU A 12 -20.32 -44.20 6.11
C LEU A 12 -19.66 -42.93 6.66
N VAL A 13 -19.11 -43.00 7.88
CA VAL A 13 -18.40 -41.86 8.50
C VAL A 13 -17.13 -41.52 7.71
N LEU A 14 -16.39 -42.53 7.24
CA LEU A 14 -15.19 -42.29 6.43
C LEU A 14 -15.53 -41.62 5.08
N MET A 15 -16.63 -42.02 4.44
CA MET A 15 -17.12 -41.39 3.21
C MET A 15 -17.58 -39.94 3.41
N ILE A 16 -18.22 -39.63 4.54
CA ILE A 16 -18.62 -38.24 4.86
C ILE A 16 -17.39 -37.37 5.13
N VAL A 17 -16.39 -37.90 5.84
CA VAL A 17 -15.13 -37.18 6.09
C VAL A 17 -14.35 -36.99 4.78
N LEU A 18 -14.27 -38.02 3.92
CA LEU A 18 -13.59 -37.93 2.63
C LEU A 18 -14.31 -36.97 1.67
N ALA A 19 -15.64 -37.01 1.59
CA ALA A 19 -16.42 -36.08 0.77
C ALA A 19 -16.35 -34.63 1.29
N GLY A 20 -16.41 -34.43 2.61
CA GLY A 20 -16.23 -33.12 3.24
C GLY A 20 -14.84 -32.54 3.04
N SER A 21 -13.80 -33.38 3.12
CA SER A 21 -12.41 -33.01 2.82
C SER A 21 -12.23 -32.65 1.34
N TRP A 22 -12.90 -33.36 0.44
CA TRP A 22 -12.84 -33.10 -0.99
C TRP A 22 -13.44 -31.75 -1.38
N PHE A 23 -14.52 -31.31 -0.71
CA PHE A 23 -15.11 -29.99 -0.90
C PHE A 23 -14.22 -28.83 -0.43
N PHE A 24 -13.35 -29.06 0.56
CA PHE A 24 -12.38 -28.04 1.01
C PHE A 24 -11.16 -27.94 0.08
N PHE A 25 -10.71 -29.05 -0.52
CA PHE A 25 -9.58 -29.05 -1.45
C PHE A 25 -9.94 -28.68 -2.90
N PHE A 26 -11.21 -28.84 -3.30
CA PHE A 26 -11.75 -28.42 -4.60
C PHE A 26 -12.76 -27.29 -4.43
N GLN A 27 -12.43 -26.29 -3.60
CA GLN A 27 -12.87 -24.95 -3.99
C GLN A 27 -12.19 -24.71 -5.34
N PRO A 28 -12.94 -24.54 -6.45
CA PRO A 28 -12.31 -24.12 -7.68
C PRO A 28 -11.53 -22.86 -7.32
N ILE A 29 -10.20 -22.91 -7.49
CA ILE A 29 -9.45 -21.71 -7.80
C ILE A 29 -10.12 -21.24 -9.08
N SER A 30 -11.18 -20.45 -8.90
CA SER A 30 -11.89 -19.80 -9.96
C SER A 30 -10.86 -18.84 -10.49
N ASN A 31 -10.10 -19.34 -11.45
CA ASN A 31 -9.18 -18.57 -12.25
C ASN A 31 -10.06 -17.53 -12.92
N PRO A 32 -10.09 -16.26 -12.46
CA PRO A 32 -10.94 -15.29 -13.09
C PRO A 32 -10.16 -14.83 -14.31
N GLN A 33 -10.25 -15.61 -15.39
CA GLN A 33 -10.17 -15.06 -16.74
C GLN A 33 -11.42 -14.23 -17.05
N GLY A 34 -11.89 -13.44 -16.10
CA GLY A 34 -12.48 -12.15 -16.37
C GLY A 34 -11.36 -11.16 -16.14
N ARG A 35 -10.48 -10.98 -17.14
CA ARG A 35 -9.62 -9.81 -17.19
C ARG A 35 -10.55 -8.61 -17.18
N THR A 36 -10.81 -8.07 -16.00
CA THR A 36 -11.32 -6.73 -15.84
C THR A 36 -10.27 -5.84 -16.48
N ALA A 37 -10.57 -5.41 -17.71
CA ALA A 37 -9.68 -4.57 -18.48
C ALA A 37 -9.60 -3.23 -17.75
N LEU A 38 -8.61 -3.09 -16.88
CA LEU A 38 -8.19 -1.80 -16.36
C LEU A 38 -7.75 -0.96 -17.56
N ARG A 39 -8.17 0.30 -17.59
CA ARG A 39 -7.75 1.28 -18.61
C ARG A 39 -6.22 1.39 -18.66
N PRO A 40 -5.63 1.98 -19.73
CA PRO A 40 -4.19 2.25 -19.79
C PRO A 40 -3.76 3.02 -18.55
N GLY A 41 -2.76 2.51 -17.84
CA GLY A 41 -2.18 3.15 -16.66
C GLY A 41 -2.32 2.38 -15.34
N TRP A 42 -3.22 1.40 -15.21
CA TRP A 42 -3.32 0.55 -14.01
C TRP A 42 -3.36 -0.93 -14.35
N LYS A 43 -2.72 -1.77 -13.53
CA LYS A 43 -2.70 -3.24 -13.65
C LYS A 43 -3.16 -3.91 -12.36
N LEU A 44 -3.81 -5.06 -12.50
CA LEU A 44 -4.31 -5.86 -11.39
C LEU A 44 -3.13 -6.49 -10.63
N ILE A 45 -3.14 -6.35 -9.30
CA ILE A 45 -2.23 -7.06 -8.40
C ILE A 45 -2.88 -8.38 -8.00
N ASP A 46 -4.08 -8.29 -7.43
CA ASP A 46 -4.85 -9.43 -6.93
C ASP A 46 -6.34 -9.11 -6.92
N ALA A 47 -7.19 -10.14 -7.01
CA ALA A 47 -8.63 -10.03 -6.96
C ALA A 47 -9.23 -11.16 -6.12
N LEU A 48 -10.02 -10.78 -5.13
CA LEU A 48 -10.64 -11.70 -4.17
C LEU A 48 -12.15 -11.50 -4.17
N SER A 49 -12.88 -12.56 -3.87
CA SER A 49 -14.34 -12.50 -3.76
C SER A 49 -14.85 -13.42 -2.68
N GLY A 50 -16.02 -13.10 -2.14
CA GLY A 50 -16.64 -13.90 -1.08
C GLY A 50 -18.00 -13.40 -0.69
N LYS A 51 -18.48 -13.88 0.46
CA LYS A 51 -19.81 -13.57 0.98
C LYS A 51 -19.78 -13.48 2.50
N GLY A 52 -20.43 -12.46 3.04
CA GLY A 52 -20.46 -12.17 4.47
C GLY A 52 -19.07 -11.92 5.04
N ASN A 53 -18.94 -12.15 6.35
CA ASN A 53 -17.66 -12.05 7.03
C ASN A 53 -16.69 -13.10 6.53
N THR A 54 -15.46 -12.71 6.21
CA THR A 54 -14.43 -13.62 5.73
C THR A 54 -13.06 -13.13 6.17
N ILE A 55 -12.21 -14.04 6.62
CA ILE A 55 -10.80 -13.78 6.88
C ILE A 55 -10.01 -14.62 5.87
N ILE A 56 -9.24 -13.95 5.03
CA ILE A 56 -8.34 -14.57 4.05
C ILE A 56 -6.94 -14.47 4.63
N ALA A 57 -6.34 -15.62 4.93
CA ALA A 57 -4.98 -15.72 5.45
C ALA A 57 -4.14 -16.68 4.59
N GLY A 58 -2.82 -16.54 4.64
CA GLY A 58 -1.89 -17.40 3.91
C GLY A 58 -1.72 -17.06 2.43
N HIS A 59 -2.44 -16.06 1.92
CA HIS A 59 -2.22 -15.46 0.61
C HIS A 59 -1.47 -14.14 0.80
N GLN A 60 -0.21 -14.09 0.37
CA GLN A 60 0.60 -12.87 0.47
C GLN A 60 0.33 -11.96 -0.73
N ILE A 61 -0.19 -10.76 -0.46
CA ILE A 61 -0.39 -9.72 -1.47
C ILE A 61 0.66 -8.64 -1.27
N VAL A 62 1.48 -8.40 -2.28
CA VAL A 62 2.51 -7.34 -2.26
C VAL A 62 1.95 -6.09 -2.92
N LEU A 63 1.68 -5.07 -2.11
CA LEU A 63 1.25 -3.75 -2.56
C LEU A 63 2.48 -2.83 -2.69
N PRO A 64 2.68 -2.18 -3.85
CA PRO A 64 3.77 -1.24 -4.06
C PRO A 64 3.55 0.07 -3.28
N HIS A 65 4.44 1.05 -3.46
CA HIS A 65 4.31 2.38 -2.85
C HIS A 65 3.01 3.10 -3.25
N LEU A 66 2.65 3.08 -4.54
CA LEU A 66 1.41 3.65 -5.03
C LEU A 66 0.50 2.53 -5.50
N TRP A 67 -0.64 2.39 -4.84
CA TRP A 67 -1.62 1.37 -5.15
C TRP A 67 -3.03 1.92 -4.97
N GLY A 68 -4.02 1.14 -5.35
CA GLY A 68 -5.42 1.46 -5.13
C GLY A 68 -6.24 0.19 -4.98
N TYR A 69 -7.51 0.36 -4.63
CA TYR A 69 -8.45 -0.75 -4.62
C TYR A 69 -9.80 -0.35 -5.18
N ALA A 70 -10.52 -1.36 -5.67
CA ALA A 70 -11.91 -1.27 -6.04
C ALA A 70 -12.68 -2.34 -5.28
N LEU A 71 -13.81 -1.94 -4.68
CA LEU A 71 -14.72 -2.82 -3.95
C LEU A 71 -16.09 -2.79 -4.63
N GLU A 72 -16.58 -3.97 -4.95
CA GLU A 72 -17.96 -4.19 -5.36
C GLU A 72 -18.66 -5.01 -4.28
N CYS A 73 -19.89 -4.66 -3.92
CA CYS A 73 -20.70 -5.51 -3.06
C CYS A 73 -22.19 -5.35 -3.31
N SER A 74 -22.97 -6.40 -3.00
CA SER A 74 -24.38 -6.47 -3.39
C SER A 74 -25.32 -5.62 -2.53
N GLU A 75 -25.01 -5.43 -1.25
CA GLU A 75 -25.88 -4.70 -0.32
C GLU A 75 -25.15 -4.30 0.98
N GLY A 76 -25.59 -3.19 1.59
CA GLY A 76 -25.13 -2.74 2.89
C GLY A 76 -23.80 -1.99 2.82
N ALA A 77 -22.84 -2.41 3.64
CA ALA A 77 -21.50 -1.86 3.67
C ALA A 77 -20.50 -2.96 4.05
N VAL A 78 -19.26 -2.78 3.60
CA VAL A 78 -18.16 -3.70 3.88
C VAL A 78 -17.06 -2.96 4.60
N ARG A 79 -16.57 -3.52 5.70
CA ARG A 79 -15.38 -3.04 6.39
C ARG A 79 -14.19 -3.91 6.01
N LEU A 80 -13.09 -3.25 5.63
CA LEU A 80 -11.88 -3.89 5.16
C LEU A 80 -10.72 -3.58 6.11
N VAL A 81 -10.08 -4.62 6.61
CA VAL A 81 -8.87 -4.51 7.44
C VAL A 81 -7.77 -5.34 6.82
N LEU A 82 -6.68 -4.68 6.44
CA LEU A 82 -5.46 -5.29 5.92
C LEU A 82 -4.50 -5.46 7.09
N ASP A 83 -3.97 -6.66 7.27
CA ASP A 83 -2.94 -6.96 8.26
C ASP A 83 -1.73 -7.54 7.57
N GLY A 84 -0.59 -6.87 7.75
CA GLY A 84 0.67 -7.15 7.09
C GLY A 84 1.83 -7.13 8.07
N VAL A 85 3.03 -7.36 7.56
CA VAL A 85 4.25 -7.44 8.38
C VAL A 85 4.47 -6.12 9.12
N ASN A 86 4.24 -6.13 10.43
CA ASN A 86 4.36 -4.99 11.36
C ASN A 86 3.40 -3.82 11.10
N ARG A 87 2.32 -4.02 10.35
CA ARG A 87 1.38 -2.94 10.05
C ARG A 87 -0.04 -3.47 9.80
N GLN A 88 -0.99 -2.87 10.51
CA GLN A 88 -2.41 -3.02 10.21
C GLN A 88 -2.91 -1.72 9.57
N MET A 89 -3.73 -1.85 8.53
CA MET A 89 -4.37 -0.75 7.82
C MET A 89 -5.87 -1.01 7.73
N GLU A 90 -6.67 -0.08 8.22
CA GLU A 90 -8.12 -0.12 8.10
C GLU A 90 -8.56 0.82 6.98
N LEU A 91 -9.20 0.28 5.94
CA LEU A 91 -9.69 1.06 4.78
C LEU A 91 -11.10 1.64 5.01
N GLY A 92 -11.56 1.60 6.27
CA GLY A 92 -12.86 2.07 6.70
C GLY A 92 -14.03 1.16 6.32
N GLN A 93 -15.23 1.65 6.61
CA GLN A 93 -16.50 1.04 6.22
C GLN A 93 -16.96 1.68 4.91
N GLN A 94 -16.92 0.89 3.84
CA GLN A 94 -17.29 1.33 2.50
C GLN A 94 -18.75 0.95 2.23
N PRO A 95 -19.63 1.91 1.92
CA PRO A 95 -20.99 1.59 1.50
C PRO A 95 -20.94 0.80 0.20
N CYS A 96 -21.83 -0.18 0.08
CA CYS A 96 -22.01 -0.88 -1.18
C CYS A 96 -22.57 0.10 -2.20
N SER A 97 -21.72 0.51 -3.13
CA SER A 97 -22.15 1.19 -4.32
C SER A 97 -22.79 0.17 -5.25
N VAL A 98 -23.82 0.60 -5.98
CA VAL A 98 -24.33 -0.13 -7.16
C VAL A 98 -23.12 -0.53 -8.00
N PRO A 99 -23.04 -1.75 -8.56
CA PRO A 99 -21.89 -2.18 -9.35
C PRO A 99 -21.61 -1.18 -10.47
N SER A 100 -20.71 -0.22 -10.20
CA SER A 100 -20.14 0.62 -11.23
C SER A 100 -19.17 -0.31 -11.92
N LEU A 101 -19.53 -0.78 -13.11
CA LEU A 101 -18.63 -1.41 -14.07
C LEU A 101 -17.25 -0.79 -13.92
N LEU A 102 -16.32 -1.47 -13.23
CA LEU A 102 -14.97 -1.01 -12.85
C LEU A 102 -14.50 0.15 -13.70
N THR A 103 -14.83 1.38 -13.27
CA THR A 103 -14.69 2.58 -14.10
C THR A 103 -13.25 3.01 -14.04
N ASP A 104 -12.37 2.38 -14.82
CA ASP A 104 -11.05 2.85 -15.28
C ASP A 104 -9.98 3.28 -14.24
N VAL A 105 -10.38 3.49 -12.99
CA VAL A 105 -9.74 4.24 -11.93
C VAL A 105 -10.16 3.55 -10.63
N PRO A 106 -9.21 3.23 -9.73
CA PRO A 106 -9.58 2.63 -8.46
C PRO A 106 -10.49 3.58 -7.65
N GLN A 107 -11.34 3.02 -6.80
CA GLN A 107 -12.24 3.82 -5.95
C GLN A 107 -11.48 4.55 -4.84
N SER A 108 -10.34 4.00 -4.43
CA SER A 108 -9.37 4.66 -3.54
C SER A 108 -7.96 4.51 -4.10
N ILE A 109 -7.12 5.49 -3.78
CA ILE A 109 -5.68 5.47 -4.03
C ILE A 109 -4.96 5.63 -2.70
N GLU A 110 -3.87 4.90 -2.53
CA GLU A 110 -3.05 4.95 -1.34
C GLU A 110 -1.58 5.12 -1.74
N TYR A 111 -0.88 5.96 -0.99
CA TYR A 111 0.56 6.09 -1.12
C TYR A 111 1.24 5.73 0.20
N ASP A 112 2.13 4.75 0.15
CA ASP A 112 2.92 4.28 1.27
C ASP A 112 4.41 4.54 1.05
N LEU A 113 5.11 4.96 2.10
CA LEU A 113 6.56 5.21 2.05
C LEU A 113 7.38 3.92 1.91
N THR A 114 6.78 2.78 2.19
CA THR A 114 7.38 1.45 2.05
C THR A 114 6.33 0.52 1.45
N PRO A 115 6.70 -0.39 0.54
CA PRO A 115 5.78 -1.39 0.03
C PRO A 115 5.18 -2.20 1.18
N LEU A 116 3.90 -2.56 1.07
CA LEU A 116 3.17 -3.31 2.08
C LEU A 116 3.02 -4.75 1.62
N THR A 117 3.36 -5.70 2.49
CA THR A 117 3.02 -7.12 2.26
C THR A 117 1.89 -7.49 3.20
N ILE A 118 0.71 -7.73 2.65
CA ILE A 118 -0.47 -8.18 3.38
C ILE A 118 -0.37 -9.69 3.58
N SER A 119 -0.52 -10.15 4.82
CA SER A 119 -0.60 -11.56 5.16
C SER A 119 -2.03 -12.03 5.45
N THR A 120 -2.87 -11.10 5.91
CA THR A 120 -4.26 -11.36 6.26
C THR A 120 -5.15 -10.22 5.80
N LEU A 121 -6.25 -10.56 5.11
CA LEU A 121 -7.33 -9.63 4.77
C LEU A 121 -8.58 -10.04 5.56
N SER A 122 -9.04 -9.14 6.43
CA SER A 122 -10.27 -9.33 7.21
C SER A 122 -11.39 -8.47 6.64
N ILE A 123 -12.48 -9.13 6.26
CA ILE A 123 -13.65 -8.51 5.63
C ILE A 123 -14.85 -8.72 6.55
N THR A 124 -15.50 -7.64 6.93
CA THR A 124 -16.73 -7.67 7.73
C THR A 124 -17.90 -7.15 6.89
N ALA A 125 -18.91 -7.98 6.67
CA ALA A 125 -20.09 -7.68 5.86
C ALA A 125 -21.31 -8.50 6.35
N ALA A 126 -22.52 -8.07 5.99
CA ALA A 126 -23.72 -8.84 6.34
C ALA A 126 -23.70 -10.23 5.68
N PRO A 127 -24.29 -11.28 6.28
CA PRO A 127 -24.18 -12.66 5.79
C PRO A 127 -24.65 -12.89 4.34
N ARG A 128 -25.52 -12.02 3.82
CA ARG A 128 -26.03 -12.07 2.46
C ARG A 128 -25.23 -11.23 1.47
N THR A 129 -24.46 -10.27 1.95
CA THR A 129 -23.61 -9.40 1.13
C THR A 129 -22.54 -10.24 0.44
N THR A 130 -22.62 -10.30 -0.89
CA THR A 130 -21.51 -10.75 -1.72
C THR A 130 -20.58 -9.57 -1.97
N TRP A 131 -19.28 -9.83 -2.01
CA TRP A 131 -18.27 -8.80 -2.22
C TRP A 131 -17.18 -9.29 -3.17
N LYS A 132 -16.57 -8.35 -3.87
CA LYS A 132 -15.37 -8.52 -4.70
C LYS A 132 -14.45 -7.35 -4.44
N ILE A 133 -13.17 -7.63 -4.22
CA ILE A 133 -12.14 -6.61 -4.06
C ILE A 133 -11.02 -6.86 -5.07
N ALA A 134 -10.58 -5.80 -5.73
CA ALA A 134 -9.44 -5.82 -6.62
C ALA A 134 -8.40 -4.81 -6.12
N PHE A 135 -7.17 -5.28 -5.94
CA PHE A 135 -6.02 -4.42 -5.68
C PHE A 135 -5.32 -4.12 -6.99
N VAL A 136 -4.95 -2.87 -7.20
CA VAL A 136 -4.35 -2.39 -8.45
C VAL A 136 -3.14 -1.53 -8.17
N GLN A 137 -2.23 -1.46 -9.15
CA GLN A 137 -1.09 -0.56 -9.14
C GLN A 137 -0.96 0.14 -10.49
N PRO A 138 -0.25 1.27 -10.56
CA PRO A 138 0.09 1.87 -11.83
C PRO A 138 0.89 0.91 -12.72
N GLU A 139 0.65 0.94 -14.03
CA GLU A 139 1.45 0.17 -15.01
C GLU A 139 2.89 0.68 -15.04
N LYS A 140 3.05 2.00 -15.01
CA LYS A 140 4.33 2.67 -14.87
C LYS A 140 4.58 2.94 -13.39
N PRO A 141 5.64 2.39 -12.79
CA PRO A 141 5.95 2.65 -11.39
C PRO A 141 6.14 4.14 -11.14
N SER A 142 5.79 4.57 -9.93
CA SER A 142 6.10 5.92 -9.47
C SER A 142 7.61 6.15 -9.49
N ALA A 143 8.06 7.21 -10.17
CA ALA A 143 9.45 7.65 -10.10
C ALA A 143 9.80 8.31 -8.76
N LEU A 144 8.80 8.64 -7.93
CA LEU A 144 9.05 9.24 -6.63
C LEU A 144 9.58 8.20 -5.65
N HIS A 145 10.88 8.26 -5.39
CA HIS A 145 11.55 7.57 -4.30
C HIS A 145 12.05 8.59 -3.30
N LEU A 146 11.58 8.46 -2.06
CA LEU A 146 12.01 9.34 -0.98
C LEU A 146 13.27 8.77 -0.35
N ASP A 147 14.27 9.62 -0.16
CA ASP A 147 15.47 9.24 0.57
C ASP A 147 15.13 8.82 2.01
N PRO A 148 15.95 7.96 2.65
CA PRO A 148 15.78 7.55 4.05
C PRO A 148 15.81 8.69 5.07
N GLY A 149 16.18 9.91 4.67
CA GLY A 149 16.05 11.11 5.50
C GLY A 149 14.61 11.52 5.77
N TRP A 150 13.64 11.02 5.01
CA TRP A 150 12.22 11.29 5.19
C TRP A 150 11.57 10.25 6.11
N LYS A 151 10.75 10.74 7.05
CA LYS A 151 9.94 9.89 7.94
C LYS A 151 8.47 10.27 7.83
N GLY A 152 7.62 9.27 7.63
CA GLY A 152 6.15 9.44 7.65
C GLY A 152 5.64 9.79 9.03
N ILE A 153 4.73 10.75 9.07
CA ILE A 153 4.07 11.22 10.29
C ILE A 153 2.59 10.84 10.28
N MET A 154 1.90 11.06 9.16
CA MET A 154 0.47 10.85 9.04
C MET A 154 0.11 10.60 7.56
N GLY A 155 -0.84 9.70 7.30
CA GLY A 155 -1.50 9.56 6.01
C GLY A 155 -2.94 10.07 6.09
N MET A 156 -3.45 10.64 5.00
CA MET A 156 -4.80 11.17 4.87
C MET A 156 -5.30 10.96 3.45
N GLY A 157 -6.60 10.72 3.26
CA GLY A 157 -7.18 10.53 1.94
C GLY A 157 -8.63 10.97 1.87
N SER A 158 -9.12 11.20 0.65
CA SER A 158 -10.50 11.59 0.37
C SER A 158 -10.91 11.24 -1.05
N ALA A 159 -12.19 10.89 -1.20
CA ALA A 159 -12.84 10.66 -2.48
C ALA A 159 -13.81 11.82 -2.80
N GLY A 160 -13.26 13.01 -3.09
CA GLY A 160 -14.05 14.14 -3.58
C GLY A 160 -14.31 15.29 -2.59
N GLY A 161 -13.36 15.58 -1.70
CA GLY A 161 -13.47 16.72 -0.79
C GLY A 161 -12.15 17.12 -0.11
N PRO A 162 -12.13 18.24 0.62
CA PRO A 162 -10.96 18.64 1.40
C PRO A 162 -10.68 17.64 2.51
N ILE A 163 -9.40 17.48 2.85
CA ILE A 163 -8.93 16.69 3.98
C ILE A 163 -8.25 17.61 4.99
N GLU A 164 -8.46 17.27 6.26
CA GLU A 164 -7.82 17.93 7.37
C GLU A 164 -7.31 16.86 8.33
N GLY A 165 -6.09 17.04 8.80
CA GLY A 165 -5.47 16.19 9.80
C GLY A 165 -4.79 17.02 10.87
N GLU A 166 -5.00 16.61 12.12
CA GLU A 166 -4.30 17.18 13.27
C GLU A 166 -3.09 16.31 13.60
N ILE A 167 -1.89 16.88 13.48
CA ILE A 167 -0.68 16.20 13.92
C ILE A 167 -0.61 16.36 15.44
N GLY A 168 -0.73 15.24 16.15
CA GLY A 168 -0.73 15.23 17.61
C GLY A 168 0.47 15.95 18.23
N SER A 169 0.35 16.30 19.51
CA SER A 169 1.34 17.10 20.25
C SER A 169 2.75 16.49 20.33
N PHE A 170 2.93 15.23 19.93
CA PHE A 170 4.21 14.53 19.86
C PHE A 170 4.94 14.74 18.51
N ALA A 171 4.41 15.59 17.63
CA ALA A 171 5.05 15.95 16.38
C ALA A 171 6.49 16.46 16.60
N PRO A 172 7.47 16.00 15.80
CA PRO A 172 8.84 16.46 15.92
C PRO A 172 8.95 17.94 15.53
N VAL A 173 9.87 18.65 16.16
CA VAL A 173 10.18 20.05 15.81
C VAL A 173 11.26 20.02 14.72
N GLN A 174 10.90 20.38 13.49
CA GLN A 174 11.79 20.27 12.33
C GLN A 174 11.68 21.49 11.42
N ARG A 175 12.75 21.82 10.70
CA ARG A 175 12.76 22.94 9.74
C ARG A 175 12.17 22.56 8.40
N ILE A 176 12.32 21.30 8.00
CA ILE A 176 11.92 20.81 6.68
C ILE A 176 10.80 19.78 6.84
N TRP A 177 9.65 20.12 6.30
CA TRP A 177 8.47 19.27 6.20
C TRP A 177 8.18 18.96 4.74
N GLY A 178 7.47 17.88 4.50
CA GLY A 178 7.05 17.49 3.16
C GLY A 178 5.63 16.96 3.16
N LEU A 179 4.98 17.13 2.02
CA LEU A 179 3.72 16.48 1.70
C LEU A 179 3.92 15.65 0.45
N VAL A 180 3.71 14.35 0.57
CA VAL A 180 3.68 13.45 -0.58
C VAL A 180 2.22 13.28 -0.97
N GLY A 181 1.81 13.93 -2.04
CA GLY A 181 0.43 13.92 -2.52
C GLY A 181 0.29 13.15 -3.81
N VAL A 182 -0.75 12.33 -3.93
CA VAL A 182 -1.23 11.76 -5.18
C VAL A 182 -2.69 12.15 -5.35
N CYS A 183 -3.07 12.62 -6.54
CA CYS A 183 -4.47 12.84 -6.85
C CYS A 183 -4.83 12.41 -8.25
N MET A 184 -6.06 11.92 -8.40
CA MET A 184 -6.66 11.53 -9.66
C MET A 184 -7.96 12.29 -9.88
N GLY A 185 -8.09 12.95 -11.02
CA GLY A 185 -9.29 13.71 -11.34
C GLY A 185 -8.96 14.90 -12.24
N ARG A 186 -9.69 15.99 -12.09
CA ARG A 186 -9.44 17.24 -12.82
C ARG A 186 -8.88 18.31 -11.88
N GLY A 187 -8.07 19.20 -12.42
CA GLY A 187 -7.55 20.34 -11.66
C GLY A 187 -6.31 20.00 -10.83
N THR A 188 -6.08 20.80 -9.80
CA THR A 188 -4.92 20.77 -8.89
C THR A 188 -5.35 20.54 -7.44
N MET A 189 -4.39 20.30 -6.55
CA MET A 189 -4.61 20.35 -5.11
C MET A 189 -3.77 21.47 -4.48
N THR A 190 -4.26 22.04 -3.39
CA THR A 190 -3.52 22.98 -2.56
C THR A 190 -3.43 22.45 -1.15
N ALA A 191 -2.36 22.76 -0.44
CA ALA A 191 -2.15 22.32 0.92
C ALA A 191 -1.60 23.43 1.80
N ARG A 192 -1.94 23.37 3.09
CA ARG A 192 -1.50 24.31 4.11
C ARG A 192 -1.04 23.53 5.35
N LEU A 193 0.12 23.88 5.88
CA LEU A 193 0.66 23.34 7.13
C LEU A 193 0.70 24.46 8.17
N THR A 194 0.20 24.19 9.37
CA THR A 194 0.12 25.16 10.47
C THR A 194 1.10 24.80 11.59
N PRO A 195 1.89 25.75 12.13
CA PRO A 195 1.87 27.17 11.82
C PRO A 195 2.52 27.44 10.46
N GLY A 196 1.94 28.35 9.69
CA GLY A 196 2.35 28.62 8.32
C GLY A 196 1.18 29.11 7.48
N GLU A 197 1.38 30.22 6.78
CA GLU A 197 0.37 30.79 5.87
C GLU A 197 0.63 30.40 4.42
N LYS A 198 1.80 29.80 4.14
CA LYS A 198 2.21 29.46 2.78
C LYS A 198 1.36 28.31 2.26
N LEU A 199 0.52 28.64 1.27
CA LEU A 199 -0.19 27.65 0.49
C LEU A 199 0.78 26.99 -0.49
N VAL A 200 0.84 25.67 -0.44
CA VAL A 200 1.57 24.82 -1.37
C VAL A 200 0.59 24.39 -2.46
N THR A 201 0.94 24.58 -3.72
CA THR A 201 0.10 24.10 -4.84
C THR A 201 0.77 22.91 -5.48
N PHE A 202 0.07 21.78 -5.52
CA PHE A 202 0.49 20.66 -6.33
C PHE A 202 0.07 20.90 -7.79
N PRO A 203 0.84 20.37 -8.73
CA PRO A 203 0.46 20.35 -10.14
C PRO A 203 -0.77 19.47 -10.38
N VAL A 204 -1.13 19.32 -11.66
CA VAL A 204 -2.37 18.68 -12.10
C VAL A 204 -2.52 17.25 -11.58
N CYS A 205 -3.75 16.87 -11.23
CA CYS A 205 -4.14 15.53 -10.78
C CYS A 205 -4.09 14.49 -11.89
N ASP A 206 -2.91 13.92 -12.10
CA ASP A 206 -2.59 12.92 -13.12
C ASP A 206 -2.35 11.51 -12.55
N GLY A 207 -2.60 11.31 -11.26
CA GLY A 207 -2.36 10.05 -10.55
C GLY A 207 -0.88 9.78 -10.23
N GLN A 208 0.04 10.71 -10.51
CA GLN A 208 1.44 10.56 -10.12
C GLN A 208 1.68 11.16 -8.73
N PRO A 209 2.44 10.49 -7.87
CA PRO A 209 2.75 10.99 -6.54
C PRO A 209 3.83 12.06 -6.64
N ARG A 210 3.72 13.11 -5.83
CA ARG A 210 4.64 14.26 -5.86
C ARG A 210 4.98 14.69 -4.45
N LEU A 211 6.26 14.97 -4.21
CA LEU A 211 6.73 15.56 -2.97
C LEU A 211 6.73 17.07 -3.08
N MET A 212 6.06 17.73 -2.14
CA MET A 212 6.15 19.17 -1.93
C MET A 212 6.84 19.47 -0.62
N VAL A 213 7.95 20.22 -0.69
CA VAL A 213 8.76 20.54 0.49
C VAL A 213 8.43 21.94 1.01
N VAL A 214 8.20 22.03 2.32
CA VAL A 214 8.01 23.28 3.06
C VAL A 214 9.18 23.47 4.00
N ARG A 215 9.91 24.58 3.83
CA ARG A 215 11.02 24.96 4.71
C ARG A 215 10.64 26.16 5.55
N TYR A 216 10.73 25.98 6.86
CA TYR A 216 10.58 27.04 7.85
C TYR A 216 11.94 27.69 8.13
N SER A 217 11.94 28.98 8.46
CA SER A 217 13.15 29.73 8.84
C SER A 217 13.74 29.24 10.18
N SER A 218 12.88 28.73 11.08
CA SER A 218 13.26 28.15 12.35
C SER A 218 12.62 26.76 12.55
N PRO A 219 13.18 25.90 13.42
CA PRO A 219 12.59 24.61 13.73
C PRO A 219 11.13 24.79 14.20
N THR A 220 10.20 24.15 13.49
CA THR A 220 8.77 24.42 13.65
C THR A 220 8.00 23.12 13.85
N ARG A 221 7.06 23.14 14.78
CA ARG A 221 6.12 22.03 15.01
C ARG A 221 4.86 22.26 14.20
N VAL A 222 4.65 21.43 13.18
CA VAL A 222 3.37 21.41 12.46
C VAL A 222 2.36 20.62 13.31
N HIS A 223 1.18 21.21 13.52
CA HIS A 223 0.10 20.59 14.31
C HIS A 223 -1.18 20.39 13.49
N LYS A 224 -1.30 21.03 12.33
CA LYS A 224 -2.46 20.87 11.44
C LYS A 224 -2.02 20.88 9.99
N VAL A 225 -2.61 20.00 9.21
CA VAL A 225 -2.45 19.93 7.76
C VAL A 225 -3.83 19.96 7.13
N GLU A 226 -3.98 20.77 6.10
CA GLU A 226 -5.20 20.87 5.33
C GLU A 226 -4.86 20.76 3.85
N VAL A 227 -5.56 19.89 3.12
CA VAL A 227 -5.40 19.74 1.67
C VAL A 227 -6.76 19.91 1.01
N ARG A 228 -6.82 20.80 0.02
CA ARG A 228 -8.03 21.16 -0.71
C ARG A 228 -7.84 20.87 -2.19
N PRO A 229 -8.54 19.87 -2.77
CA PRO A 229 -8.58 19.72 -4.21
C PRO A 229 -9.45 20.83 -4.83
N SER A 230 -9.08 21.28 -6.02
CA SER A 230 -9.83 22.30 -6.78
C SER A 230 -11.11 21.76 -7.43
N SER A 231 -11.22 20.45 -7.56
CA SER A 231 -12.41 19.76 -8.05
C SER A 231 -12.58 18.42 -7.32
N ASN A 232 -13.68 17.71 -7.57
CA ASN A 232 -13.87 16.36 -7.05
C ASN A 232 -12.80 15.43 -7.64
N SER A 233 -11.82 15.09 -6.82
CA SER A 233 -10.69 14.22 -7.16
C SER A 233 -10.48 13.21 -6.04
N LEU A 234 -9.98 12.04 -6.40
CA LEU A 234 -9.41 11.11 -5.44
C LEU A 234 -8.07 11.70 -4.98
N LEU A 235 -7.82 11.64 -3.68
CA LEU A 235 -6.65 12.24 -3.06
C LEU A 235 -6.12 11.28 -2.00
N SER A 236 -4.81 11.08 -2.00
CA SER A 236 -4.08 10.53 -0.86
C SER A 236 -2.85 11.40 -0.61
N THR A 237 -2.57 11.67 0.65
CA THR A 237 -1.46 12.53 1.07
C THR A 237 -0.80 11.97 2.31
N VAL A 238 0.52 11.83 2.27
CA VAL A 238 1.35 11.49 3.42
C VAL A 238 2.14 12.70 3.84
N VAL A 239 1.97 13.11 5.10
CA VAL A 239 2.82 14.09 5.75
C VAL A 239 4.13 13.41 6.13
N VAL A 240 5.22 13.95 5.63
CA VAL A 240 6.57 13.49 5.94
C VAL A 240 7.34 14.61 6.61
N VAL A 241 8.31 14.23 7.43
CA VAL A 241 9.26 15.16 8.02
C VAL A 241 10.67 14.74 7.67
N CYS A 242 11.52 15.72 7.44
CA CYS A 242 12.93 15.47 7.26
C CYS A 242 13.61 15.29 8.61
N VAL A 243 14.12 14.09 8.90
CA VAL A 243 14.87 13.81 10.14
C VAL A 243 16.37 14.02 9.98
N ASN A 244 16.86 14.16 8.74
CA ASN A 244 18.24 14.45 8.42
C ASN A 244 18.34 15.37 7.19
N GLU A 245 18.54 16.68 7.40
CA GLU A 245 18.56 17.67 6.31
C GLU A 245 19.61 17.40 5.22
N GLN A 246 20.67 16.67 5.53
CA GLN A 246 21.70 16.28 4.55
C GLN A 246 21.25 15.15 3.61
N ARG A 247 20.17 14.44 3.97
CA ARG A 247 19.65 13.26 3.28
C ARG A 247 18.21 13.39 2.84
N CYS A 248 17.60 14.58 2.93
CA CYS A 248 16.22 14.81 2.48
C CYS A 248 16.19 15.36 1.06
N GLY A 249 16.94 14.71 0.16
CA GLY A 249 16.83 14.96 -1.26
C GLY A 249 15.61 14.27 -1.86
N LEU A 250 15.40 14.50 -3.15
CA LEU A 250 14.85 13.45 -4.00
C LEU A 250 16.04 12.52 -4.27
N ALA A 251 15.89 11.23 -4.01
CA ALA A 251 16.95 10.27 -4.35
C ALA A 251 17.30 10.51 -5.83
N PRO A 252 18.59 10.62 -6.21
CA PRO A 252 18.94 10.74 -7.61
C PRO A 252 18.28 9.54 -8.30
N GLU A 253 17.40 9.82 -9.27
CA GLU A 253 16.77 8.80 -10.11
C GLU A 253 17.87 7.83 -10.47
N SER A 254 17.77 6.59 -10.00
CA SER A 254 18.76 5.57 -10.30
C SER A 254 18.81 5.55 -11.81
N THR A 255 19.85 6.15 -12.36
CA THR A 255 20.11 6.16 -13.79
C THR A 255 20.37 4.70 -14.04
N GLU A 256 19.31 3.97 -14.38
CA GLU A 256 19.38 2.60 -14.81
C GLU A 256 20.30 2.71 -16.02
N LEU A 257 21.55 2.33 -15.76
CA LEU A 257 22.62 2.38 -16.71
C LEU A 257 22.22 1.33 -17.74
N GLU A 258 21.42 1.77 -18.71
CA GLU A 258 21.14 1.09 -19.95
C GLU A 258 22.49 0.99 -20.66
N ASN A 259 23.30 0.03 -20.21
CA ASN A 259 24.47 -0.47 -20.88
C ASN A 259 23.99 -1.20 -22.13
N HIS A 260 23.44 -0.45 -23.08
CA HIS A 260 23.53 -0.80 -24.49
C HIS A 260 24.97 -0.55 -24.91
N ALA A 261 25.82 -1.55 -24.61
CA ALA A 261 27.09 -1.67 -25.28
C ALA A 261 26.82 -1.70 -26.80
N PRO A 262 27.41 -0.79 -27.60
CA PRO A 262 27.39 -0.96 -29.03
C PRO A 262 28.22 -2.22 -29.34
N MET A 263 27.55 -3.25 -29.88
CA MET A 263 28.22 -4.35 -30.59
C MET A 263 28.99 -3.73 -31.76
N THR A 264 30.23 -3.37 -31.48
CA THR A 264 31.18 -2.99 -32.50
C THR A 264 31.77 -4.29 -33.02
N ALA A 265 31.29 -4.73 -34.17
CA ALA A 265 31.93 -5.79 -34.93
C ALA A 265 33.31 -5.31 -35.37
N LEU A 266 34.35 -5.83 -34.73
CA LEU A 266 35.73 -5.66 -35.20
C LEU A 266 36.50 -6.97 -35.00
N GLY A 267 36.74 -7.61 -36.14
CA GLY A 267 38.10 -7.97 -36.55
C GLY A 267 38.81 -9.00 -35.68
N ALA A 268 38.76 -10.24 -36.13
CA ALA A 268 39.73 -11.26 -35.80
C ALA A 268 41.18 -10.74 -35.81
N ARG A 269 41.95 -11.07 -34.77
CA ARG A 269 43.37 -11.39 -34.88
C ARG A 269 43.83 -12.22 -33.69
N CYS A 270 44.31 -13.43 -34.02
CA CYS A 270 45.03 -14.32 -33.14
C CYS A 270 46.29 -13.64 -32.58
N GLY A 271 46.59 -13.89 -31.31
CA GLY A 271 47.86 -13.53 -30.68
C GLY A 271 48.07 -14.35 -29.41
N CYS A 272 49.14 -15.13 -29.41
CA CYS A 272 49.48 -16.15 -28.42
C CYS A 272 49.79 -15.60 -27.01
N LEU A 273 49.53 -16.47 -26.02
CA LEU A 273 49.98 -16.49 -24.62
C LEU A 273 51.51 -16.28 -24.46
N PRO A 274 52.00 -15.78 -23.29
CA PRO A 274 52.28 -16.69 -22.18
C PRO A 274 52.00 -16.20 -20.74
N ARG A 275 51.38 -17.12 -19.98
CA ARG A 275 51.61 -17.61 -18.61
C ARG A 275 52.69 -16.96 -17.71
N LEU A 276 52.30 -16.65 -16.46
CA LEU A 276 53.00 -16.67 -15.15
C LEU A 276 52.44 -15.50 -14.30
N GLY A 277 52.09 -15.56 -13.02
CA GLY A 277 52.17 -16.55 -11.95
C GLY A 277 51.90 -15.80 -10.63
N HIS A 278 51.64 -16.54 -9.56
CA HIS A 278 51.66 -16.15 -8.13
C HIS A 278 50.41 -15.50 -7.50
N ALA A 279 49.81 -16.31 -6.61
CA ALA A 279 49.07 -15.88 -5.42
C ALA A 279 50.05 -15.32 -4.36
N PRO A 280 49.54 -14.59 -3.35
CA PRO A 280 49.28 -15.31 -2.11
C PRO A 280 47.98 -14.95 -1.39
N SER A 281 47.57 -15.95 -0.62
CA SER A 281 46.59 -15.98 0.47
C SER A 281 46.79 -14.89 1.54
N VAL A 282 45.70 -14.22 1.92
CA VAL A 282 45.57 -13.59 3.24
C VAL A 282 44.29 -14.10 3.90
N THR A 283 44.48 -14.96 4.89
CA THR A 283 43.53 -15.36 5.92
C THR A 283 43.47 -14.31 7.03
N ARG A 284 42.27 -13.80 7.34
CA ARG A 284 41.92 -13.17 8.64
C ARG A 284 40.38 -13.25 8.78
N SER A 285 39.80 -14.28 9.39
CA SER A 285 39.68 -14.52 10.84
C SER A 285 39.22 -13.29 11.63
N GLY A 286 37.96 -13.30 12.05
CA GLY A 286 37.61 -12.85 13.40
C GLY A 286 36.45 -11.85 13.53
N ARG A 287 35.33 -12.40 14.03
CA ARG A 287 34.36 -11.81 14.98
C ARG A 287 33.40 -10.76 14.41
N SER A 288 32.10 -11.08 14.26
CA SER A 288 31.10 -11.15 15.36
C SER A 288 30.89 -9.80 16.02
N LEU A 289 30.11 -8.93 15.38
CA LEU A 289 29.45 -7.77 15.98
C LEU A 289 27.94 -7.88 15.70
N LEU A 290 27.42 -9.04 16.11
CA LEU A 290 26.00 -9.36 16.27
C LEU A 290 25.90 -9.61 17.77
N ASP A 291 25.57 -8.57 18.54
CA ASP A 291 25.04 -8.60 19.92
C ASP A 291 25.40 -7.31 20.69
N GLU A 292 24.92 -6.13 20.26
CA GLU A 292 24.83 -5.00 21.20
C GLU A 292 23.90 -3.84 20.77
N HIS A 293 22.75 -4.10 20.14
CA HIS A 293 21.75 -3.03 19.91
C HIS A 293 20.30 -3.54 19.95
N ARG A 294 19.95 -4.43 20.89
CA ARG A 294 18.60 -5.03 21.00
C ARG A 294 17.79 -4.65 22.24
N SER A 295 18.11 -3.57 22.95
CA SER A 295 17.44 -3.27 24.25
C SER A 295 16.83 -1.87 24.44
N LEU A 296 16.61 -1.05 23.39
CA LEU A 296 16.02 0.29 23.58
C LEU A 296 14.96 0.75 22.56
N LEU A 297 14.39 -0.13 21.72
CA LEU A 297 13.37 0.25 20.73
C LEU A 297 12.05 -0.54 20.82
N GLN A 298 11.74 -1.13 21.98
CA GLN A 298 10.51 -1.91 22.19
C GLN A 298 9.40 -1.19 22.98
N ALA A 299 9.46 0.14 23.11
CA ALA A 299 8.48 0.92 23.87
C ALA A 299 7.76 2.04 23.08
N SER A 300 7.82 2.06 21.74
CA SER A 300 7.30 3.21 20.96
C SER A 300 6.36 2.88 19.80
N VAL A 301 5.95 1.62 19.60
CA VAL A 301 5.21 1.19 18.40
C VAL A 301 3.75 0.77 18.67
N ALA A 302 3.25 0.88 19.91
CA ALA A 302 1.90 0.43 20.26
C ALA A 302 0.91 1.56 20.65
N GLY A 303 1.15 2.81 20.25
CA GLY A 303 0.37 3.93 20.77
C GLY A 303 0.21 5.12 19.83
N LEU A 304 -0.38 4.91 18.64
CA LEU A 304 -1.02 5.99 17.89
C LEU A 304 -2.36 5.49 17.31
N TYR A 305 -3.40 5.73 18.12
CA TYR A 305 -4.83 5.84 17.77
C TYR A 305 -5.00 6.45 16.36
N SER A 306 -5.79 5.90 15.42
CA SER A 306 -7.25 5.64 15.47
C SER A 306 -8.06 6.81 15.99
N ILE A 307 -8.03 7.95 15.30
CA ILE A 307 -9.09 8.98 15.32
C ILE A 307 -9.16 9.65 13.93
N ALA A 308 -10.39 9.81 13.43
CA ALA A 308 -10.86 10.69 12.34
C ALA A 308 -11.33 10.02 11.04
N HIS A 309 -12.41 9.22 11.13
CA HIS A 309 -13.48 9.29 10.13
C HIS A 309 -14.82 9.48 10.87
N ARG A 310 -15.18 10.74 11.12
CA ARG A 310 -16.53 11.15 11.48
C ARG A 310 -16.98 12.16 10.42
N SER A 311 -17.67 11.68 9.40
CA SER A 311 -18.30 12.51 8.38
C SER A 311 -19.81 12.26 8.40
N ASN A 312 -20.50 13.23 8.98
CA ASN A 312 -21.91 13.62 8.85
C ASN A 312 -22.85 12.72 8.02
N THR A 313 -23.70 11.95 8.70
CA THR A 313 -25.07 11.69 8.25
C THR A 313 -25.98 12.78 8.82
N ALA A 314 -26.22 13.83 8.05
CA ALA A 314 -27.33 14.76 8.30
C ALA A 314 -28.56 14.23 7.54
N SER A 315 -29.48 13.62 8.27
CA SER A 315 -30.82 13.30 7.79
C SER A 315 -31.64 14.59 7.64
N ILE A 316 -32.08 14.89 6.43
CA ILE A 316 -33.10 15.91 6.15
C ILE A 316 -34.46 15.30 6.50
N PRO A 317 -35.26 15.88 7.43
CA PRO A 317 -36.66 15.50 7.55
C PRO A 317 -37.46 16.15 6.41
N LEU A 318 -38.14 15.31 5.63
CA LEU A 318 -39.25 15.74 4.78
C LEU A 318 -40.45 16.03 5.69
N HIS A 319 -40.91 17.27 5.67
CA HIS A 319 -42.27 17.67 6.00
C HIS A 319 -42.95 18.15 4.71
#